data_AF-A0A7S1E1X7-F1
#
_entry.id   AF-A0A7S1E1X7-F1
#
_cell.length_a   1.000
_cell.length_b   1.000
_cell.length_c   1.000
_cell.angle_alpha   90.00
_cell.angle_beta   90.00
_cell.angle_gamma   90.00
#
_symmetry.space_group_name_H-M   'P 1'
#
loop_
_entity.id
_entity.type
_entity.pdbx_description
1 polymer ?
#
loop_
_entity_poly.entity_id
_entity_poly.type
_entity_poly.pdbx_seq_one_letter_code
_entity_poly.pdbx_strand_id
1 'polypeptide(L)'
;DIPVNEYRNVELALLNPGLVHIDRTHIAKVAKRLGIQYAPCLLGFDGHKGNRTPTIRGIVVHQHNKELLEEGFVEFQQHIEAQEEADHQRRVLGRWKKLIHGLLLKDRLEKEYGPNSDRTNK
;
A
#
# COMPACT_ATOMS: atom_id res chain seq x y z
N ASP A 1 -25.98 -12.58 -2.20
CA ASP A 1 -25.17 -12.62 -3.43
C ASP A 1 -25.37 -11.36 -4.24
N ILE A 2 -24.26 -10.73 -4.63
CA ILE A 2 -24.26 -9.50 -5.43
C ILE A 2 -24.25 -9.88 -6.92
N PRO A 3 -25.24 -9.45 -7.71
CA PRO A 3 -25.26 -9.76 -9.14
C PRO A 3 -24.11 -9.02 -9.84
N VAL A 4 -23.31 -9.74 -10.61
CA VAL A 4 -22.19 -9.20 -11.39
C VAL A 4 -22.41 -9.42 -12.88
N ASN A 5 -21.83 -8.56 -13.72
CA ASN A 5 -21.81 -8.77 -15.17
C ASN A 5 -20.80 -9.84 -15.59
N GLU A 6 -20.66 -10.06 -16.90
CA GLU A 6 -19.70 -11.02 -17.49
C GLU A 6 -18.24 -10.73 -17.11
N TYR A 7 -17.93 -9.46 -16.79
CA TYR A 7 -16.61 -9.01 -16.33
C TYR A 7 -16.41 -9.10 -14.82
N ARG A 8 -17.35 -9.72 -14.10
CA ARG A 8 -17.32 -9.90 -12.64
C ARG A 8 -17.25 -8.58 -11.85
N ASN A 9 -17.84 -7.51 -12.38
CA ASN A 9 -17.98 -6.23 -11.70
C ASN A 9 -19.43 -5.72 -11.73
N VAL A 10 -19.69 -4.65 -10.99
CA VAL A 10 -20.97 -3.95 -10.93
C VAL A 10 -20.75 -2.51 -11.39
N GLU A 11 -21.59 -2.04 -12.31
CA GLU A 11 -21.55 -0.65 -12.77
C GLU A 11 -22.19 0.27 -11.74
N LEU A 12 -21.49 1.34 -11.35
CA LEU A 12 -21.97 2.30 -10.36
C LEU A 12 -23.31 2.93 -10.79
N ALA A 13 -23.45 3.23 -12.08
CA ALA A 13 -24.65 3.84 -12.66
C ALA A 13 -25.87 2.90 -12.64
N LEU A 14 -25.67 1.59 -12.49
CA LEU A 14 -26.70 0.56 -12.50
C LEU A 14 -26.82 -0.16 -11.15
N LEU A 15 -26.50 0.54 -10.04
CA LEU A 15 -26.60 -0.01 -8.70
C LEU A 15 -28.05 -0.33 -8.32
N ASN A 16 -28.30 -1.58 -7.96
CA ASN A 16 -29.57 -1.99 -7.41
C ASN A 16 -29.81 -1.38 -6.02
N PRO A 17 -31.06 -1.08 -5.63
CA PRO A 17 -31.39 -0.66 -4.28
C PRO A 17 -30.84 -1.62 -3.21
N GLY A 18 -30.28 -1.07 -2.13
CA GLY A 18 -29.69 -1.84 -1.04
C GLY A 18 -28.24 -2.27 -1.26
N LEU A 19 -27.63 -1.94 -2.40
CA LEU A 19 -26.20 -2.01 -2.64
C LEU A 19 -25.56 -0.62 -2.51
N VAL A 20 -24.37 -0.56 -1.92
CA VAL A 20 -23.63 0.68 -1.72
C VAL A 20 -22.20 0.51 -2.21
N HIS A 21 -21.70 1.53 -2.92
CA HIS A 21 -20.32 1.61 -3.34
C HIS A 21 -19.45 2.28 -2.26
N ILE A 22 -18.25 1.71 -2.04
CA ILE A 22 -17.24 2.23 -1.12
C ILE A 22 -15.93 2.39 -1.89
N ASP A 23 -15.51 3.63 -2.11
CA ASP A 23 -14.23 3.97 -2.74
C ASP A 23 -13.13 4.22 -1.69
N ARG A 24 -12.44 3.13 -1.34
CA ARG A 24 -11.31 3.14 -0.40
C ARG A 24 -10.23 2.20 -0.92
N THR A 25 -8.97 2.57 -0.76
CA THR A 25 -7.83 1.69 -1.07
C THR A 25 -7.86 0.49 -0.13
N HIS A 26 -7.49 -0.70 -0.62
CA HIS A 26 -7.42 -1.94 0.17
C HIS A 26 -8.72 -2.45 0.82
N ILE A 27 -9.86 -1.79 0.62
CA ILE A 27 -11.15 -2.18 1.21
C ILE A 27 -11.57 -3.61 0.86
N ALA A 28 -11.23 -4.10 -0.34
CA ALA A 28 -11.47 -5.48 -0.76
C ALA A 28 -10.74 -6.50 0.13
N LYS A 29 -9.55 -6.16 0.64
CA LYS A 29 -8.80 -7.03 1.58
C LYS A 29 -9.51 -7.11 2.92
N VAL A 30 -10.05 -5.98 3.40
CA VAL A 30 -10.81 -5.91 4.65
C VAL A 30 -12.10 -6.71 4.53
N ALA A 31 -12.87 -6.51 3.47
CA ALA A 31 -14.09 -7.27 3.20
C ALA A 31 -13.82 -8.78 3.15
N LYS A 32 -12.73 -9.19 2.48
CA LYS A 32 -12.30 -10.59 2.43
C LYS A 32 -11.93 -11.14 3.82
N ARG A 33 -11.28 -10.36 4.68
CA ARG A 33 -10.92 -10.76 6.05
C ARG A 33 -12.16 -10.92 6.95
N LEU A 34 -13.15 -10.05 6.75
CA LEU A 34 -14.43 -10.09 7.48
C LEU A 34 -15.43 -11.11 6.92
N GLY A 35 -15.13 -11.77 5.79
CA GLY A 35 -16.04 -12.70 5.13
C GLY A 35 -17.26 -12.03 4.49
N ILE A 36 -17.22 -10.72 4.28
CA ILE A 36 -18.31 -9.95 3.68
C ILE A 36 -18.29 -10.16 2.17
N GLN A 37 -19.44 -10.50 1.58
CA GLN A 37 -19.57 -10.57 0.13
C GLN A 37 -19.45 -9.18 -0.49
N TYR A 38 -18.62 -9.08 -1.52
CA TYR A 38 -18.39 -7.84 -2.26
C TYR A 38 -18.19 -8.11 -3.76
N ALA A 39 -18.38 -7.08 -4.57
CA ALA A 39 -18.01 -7.08 -5.99
C ALA A 39 -17.19 -5.83 -6.34
N PRO A 40 -16.22 -5.89 -7.26
CA PRO A 40 -15.54 -4.71 -7.79
C PRO A 40 -16.53 -3.73 -8.45
N CYS A 41 -16.33 -2.43 -8.28
CA CYS A 41 -17.20 -1.41 -8.88
C CYS A 41 -16.55 -0.77 -10.11
N LEU A 42 -17.25 -0.79 -11.24
CA LEU A 42 -16.92 -0.01 -12.43
C LEU A 42 -17.55 1.38 -12.30
N LEU A 43 -16.71 2.41 -12.18
CA LEU A 43 -17.17 3.80 -12.09
C LEU A 43 -17.51 4.39 -13.45
N GLY A 44 -16.92 3.86 -14.51
CA GLY A 44 -17.06 4.34 -15.88
C GLY A 44 -15.81 4.03 -16.69
N PHE A 45 -15.58 4.82 -17.73
CA PHE A 45 -14.43 4.68 -18.61
C PHE A 45 -13.67 6.00 -18.66
N ASP A 46 -12.37 5.94 -18.41
CA ASP A 46 -11.49 7.10 -18.58
C ASP A 46 -10.85 7.05 -19.99
N GLY A 47 -10.72 8.20 -20.61
CA GLY A 47 -10.31 8.33 -22.00
C GLY A 47 -9.02 9.12 -22.14
N HIS A 48 -7.97 8.54 -22.69
CA HIS A 48 -6.76 9.27 -23.05
C HIS A 48 -6.33 8.95 -24.49
N LYS A 49 -6.21 9.98 -25.32
CA LYS A 49 -5.78 9.90 -26.73
C LYS A 49 -6.57 8.87 -27.58
N GLY A 50 -7.90 8.86 -27.42
CA GLY A 50 -8.81 8.02 -28.22
C GLY A 50 -8.99 6.59 -27.70
N ASN A 51 -8.20 6.15 -26.70
CA ASN A 51 -8.43 4.88 -26.03
C ASN A 51 -9.29 5.09 -24.77
N ARG A 52 -10.27 4.21 -24.53
CA ARG A 52 -11.13 4.22 -23.34
C ARG A 52 -10.84 3.01 -22.47
N THR A 53 -10.39 3.22 -21.24
CA THR A 53 -10.08 2.15 -20.29
C THR A 53 -11.11 2.13 -19.14
N PRO A 54 -11.55 0.94 -18.69
CA PRO A 54 -12.50 0.84 -17.60
C PRO A 54 -11.86 1.31 -16.28
N THR A 55 -12.52 2.22 -15.58
CA THR A 55 -12.09 2.71 -14.27
C THR A 55 -12.80 1.88 -13.19
N ILE A 56 -12.12 0.83 -12.73
CA ILE A 56 -12.60 -0.02 -11.63
C ILE A 56 -11.93 0.44 -10.34
N ARG A 57 -12.72 0.93 -9.38
CA ARG A 57 -12.23 1.39 -8.07
C ARG A 57 -13.23 1.10 -6.96
N GLY A 58 -12.70 0.80 -5.78
CA GLY A 58 -13.50 0.43 -4.64
C GLY A 58 -14.27 -0.89 -4.83
N ILE A 59 -15.26 -1.09 -3.99
CA ILE A 59 -16.13 -2.28 -4.01
C ILE A 59 -17.59 -1.90 -3.79
N VAL A 60 -18.49 -2.78 -4.19
CA VAL A 60 -19.92 -2.75 -3.87
C VAL A 60 -20.20 -3.80 -2.80
N VAL A 61 -20.98 -3.42 -1.78
CA VAL A 61 -21.45 -4.30 -0.70
C VAL A 61 -22.93 -4.06 -0.42
N HIS A 62 -23.58 -4.99 0.28
CA HIS A 62 -24.92 -4.73 0.83
C HIS A 62 -24.87 -3.65 1.91
N GLN A 63 -25.90 -2.81 1.96
CA GLN A 63 -25.97 -1.65 2.85
C GLN A 63 -25.78 -2.00 4.34
N HIS A 64 -26.33 -3.13 4.80
CA HIS A 64 -26.21 -3.56 6.21
C HIS A 64 -24.78 -3.95 6.62
N ASN A 65 -23.92 -4.29 5.67
CA ASN A 65 -22.51 -4.62 5.93
C ASN A 65 -21.60 -3.40 5.91
N LYS A 66 -22.12 -2.23 5.52
CA LYS A 66 -21.32 -1.02 5.33
C LYS A 66 -20.61 -0.62 6.63
N GLU A 67 -21.36 -0.55 7.73
CA GLU A 67 -20.86 -0.09 9.02
C GLU A 67 -19.74 -1.01 9.55
N LEU A 68 -20.00 -2.32 9.58
CA LEU A 68 -19.00 -3.33 9.96
C LEU A 68 -17.73 -3.26 9.11
N LEU A 69 -17.88 -3.02 7.81
CA LEU A 69 -16.74 -2.89 6.90
C LEU A 69 -15.96 -1.58 7.12
N GLU A 70 -16.64 -0.48 7.44
CA GLU A 70 -16.00 0.81 7.76
C GLU A 70 -15.22 0.71 9.07
N GLU A 71 -15.77 0.08 10.11
CA GLU A 71 -15.07 -0.18 11.36
C GLU A 71 -13.81 -1.03 11.15
N GLY A 72 -13.95 -2.16 10.45
CA GLY A 72 -12.80 -3.02 10.15
C GLY A 72 -11.76 -2.34 9.25
N PHE A 73 -12.18 -1.37 8.43
CA PHE A 73 -11.27 -0.58 7.61
C PHE A 73 -10.43 0.38 8.45
N VAL A 74 -11.02 1.01 9.47
CA VAL A 74 -10.29 1.89 10.40
C VAL A 74 -9.20 1.11 11.14
N GLU A 75 -9.50 -0.07 11.67
CA GLU A 75 -8.50 -0.93 12.33
C GLU A 75 -7.37 -1.34 11.36
N PHE A 76 -7.74 -1.73 10.13
CA PHE A 76 -6.77 -2.12 9.11
C PHE A 76 -5.84 -0.96 8.72
N GLN A 77 -6.38 0.26 8.61
CA GLN A 77 -5.61 1.45 8.29
C GLN A 77 -4.60 1.78 9.38
N GLN A 78 -5.00 1.71 10.66
CA GLN A 78 -4.10 1.90 11.81
C GLN A 78 -2.95 0.88 11.80
N HIS A 79 -3.24 -0.38 11.47
CA HIS A 79 -2.21 -1.41 11.36
C HIS A 79 -1.21 -1.12 10.22
N ILE A 80 -1.69 -0.70 9.05
CA ILE A 80 -0.82 -0.32 7.93
C ILE A 80 0.08 0.85 8.33
N GLU A 81 -0.50 1.90 8.92
CA GLU A 81 0.26 3.09 9.34
C GLU A 81 1.35 2.75 10.35
N ALA A 82 1.04 1.90 11.34
CA ALA A 82 2.02 1.43 12.31
C ALA A 82 3.16 0.62 11.65
N GLN A 83 2.82 -0.22 10.66
CA GLN A 83 3.81 -1.00 9.92
C GLN A 83 4.70 -0.11 9.05
N GLU A 84 4.12 0.88 8.35
CA GLU A 84 4.84 1.84 7.53
C GLU A 84 5.82 2.68 8.34
N GLU A 85 5.41 3.11 9.54
CA GLU A 85 6.27 3.83 10.48
C GLU A 85 7.42 2.94 10.97
N ALA A 86 7.15 1.69 11.34
CA ALA A 86 8.18 0.74 11.74
C ALA A 86 9.17 0.41 10.60
N ASP A 87 8.68 0.30 9.36
CA ASP A 87 9.52 0.14 8.17
C ASP A 87 10.35 1.40 7.90
N HIS A 88 9.77 2.58 8.08
CA HIS A 88 10.47 3.86 7.94
C HIS A 88 11.62 3.99 8.95
N GLN A 89 11.35 3.74 10.23
CA GLN A 89 12.36 3.76 11.29
C GLN A 89 13.49 2.77 11.01
N ARG A 90 13.17 1.53 10.59
CA ARG A 90 14.18 0.54 10.19
C ARG A 90 15.05 1.02 9.04
N ARG A 91 14.47 1.68 8.02
CA ARG A 91 15.24 2.27 6.91
C ARG A 91 16.16 3.39 7.38
N VAL A 92 15.67 4.28 8.24
CA VAL A 92 16.47 5.40 8.80
C VAL A 92 17.65 4.85 9.62
N LEU A 93 17.39 3.94 10.56
CA LEU A 93 18.44 3.33 11.38
C LEU A 93 19.45 2.55 10.53
N GLY A 94 18.99 1.81 9.52
CA GLY A 94 19.86 1.12 8.59
C GLY A 94 20.79 2.06 7.81
N ARG A 95 20.30 3.24 7.40
CA ARG A 95 21.12 4.28 6.75
C ARG A 95 22.16 4.87 7.70
N TRP A 96 21.77 5.19 8.93
CA TRP A 96 22.70 5.68 9.96
C TRP A 96 23.80 4.67 10.29
N LYS A 97 23.42 3.40 10.44
CA LYS A 97 24.38 2.32 10.65
C LYS A 97 25.40 2.29 9.53
N LYS A 98 24.97 2.28 8.25
CA LYS A 98 25.88 2.29 7.09
C LYS A 98 26.81 3.51 7.08
N LEU A 99 26.28 4.69 7.39
CA LEU A 99 27.09 5.92 7.46
C LEU A 99 28.20 5.81 8.50
N ILE A 100 27.86 5.43 9.74
CA ILE A 100 28.84 5.31 10.84
C ILE A 100 29.89 4.24 10.51
N HIS A 101 29.47 3.08 9.98
CA HIS A 101 30.41 2.03 9.58
C HIS A 101 31.35 2.51 8.46
N GLY A 102 30.84 3.28 7.49
CA GLY A 102 31.66 3.87 6.44
C GLY A 102 32.69 4.86 6.99
N LEU A 103 32.31 5.71 7.95
CA LEU A 103 33.22 6.65 8.61
C LEU A 103 34.31 5.93 9.41
N LEU A 104 33.93 4.91 10.21
CA LEU A 104 34.89 4.10 10.98
C LEU A 104 35.86 3.33 10.08
N LEU A 105 35.36 2.75 8.99
CA LEU A 105 36.20 2.04 8.03
C LEU A 105 37.18 2.99 7.34
N LYS A 106 36.73 4.19 6.96
CA LYS A 106 37.59 5.22 6.38
C LYS A 106 38.70 5.64 7.37
N ASP A 107 38.35 5.94 8.62
CA ASP A 107 39.33 6.30 9.66
C ASP A 107 40.36 5.18 9.88
N ARG A 108 39.92 3.91 9.92
CA ARG A 108 40.83 2.76 10.02
C ARG A 108 41.78 2.66 8.83
N LEU A 109 41.27 2.78 7.61
CA LEU A 109 42.07 2.70 6.39
C LEU A 109 43.09 3.85 6.31
N GLU A 110 42.70 5.06 6.71
CA GLU A 110 43.62 6.20 6.80
C GLU A 110 44.74 5.98 7.83
N LYS A 111 44.47 5.28 8.93
CA LYS A 111 45.50 4.92 9.93
C LYS A 111 46.45 3.84 9.44
N GLU A 112 45.93 2.78 8.80
CA GLU A 112 46.73 1.64 8.35
C GLU A 112 47.52 1.96 7.06
N TYR A 113 46.93 2.73 6.14
CA TYR A 113 47.44 2.95 4.77
C TYR A 113 47.53 4.42 4.37
N GLY A 114 47.42 5.35 5.32
CA GLY A 114 47.58 6.78 5.04
C GLY A 114 49.01 7.15 4.61
N PRO A 115 49.22 8.32 3.98
CA PRO A 115 50.49 8.74 3.39
C PRO A 115 51.70 8.87 4.35
N ASN A 116 51.52 8.56 5.64
CA ASN A 116 52.57 8.50 6.65
C ASN A 116 52.96 7.06 7.05
N SER A 117 52.19 6.01 6.73
CA SER A 117 52.56 4.62 7.07
C SER A 117 53.71 4.11 6.18
N ASP A 118 53.75 4.51 4.91
CA ASP A 118 54.82 4.14 3.96
C ASP A 118 56.20 4.76 4.25
N ARG A 119 56.32 5.72 5.18
CA ARG A 119 57.62 6.36 5.52
C ARG A 119 58.45 5.59 6.55
N THR A 120 57.90 4.55 7.16
CA THR A 120 58.56 3.79 8.24
C THR A 120 59.29 2.53 7.78
N ASN A 121 59.28 2.23 6.48
CA ASN A 121 59.91 1.03 5.90
C ASN A 121 61.04 1.34 4.90
N LYS A 122 61.75 2.46 5.07
CA LYS A 122 62.91 2.80 4.23
C LYS A 122 64.14 3.18 5.04
#